data_AF-A0A2V8U2A8-F1
#
_entry.id   AF-A0A2V8U2A8-F1
#
_cell.length_a   1.000
_cell.length_b   1.000
_cell.length_c   1.000
_cell.angle_alpha   90.00
_cell.angle_beta   90.00
_cell.angle_gamma   90.00
#
_symmetry.space_group_name_H-M   'P 1'
#
loop_
_entity.id
_entity.type
_entity.pdbx_description
1 polymer ?
#
loop_
_entity_poly.entity_id
_entity_poly.type
_entity_poly.pdbx_seq_one_letter_code
_entity_poly.pdbx_strand_id
1 'polypeptide(L)'
;MRWRTVRTRVLGVTALATAVAIGVAIASMLGGAPAVLVLEPAATTLTADGFSTVSIIARPAGRRRLPSDGATIAIVEGARRARIESAEATRDGARAEVRAGLLPGPVVLEARAPGFAPVQARLELIPDLADRDGDGLPDVLRLDDEADRQAFRGWFTYLAEAQFFRPDGRRPVEIDDCAALVRFAYREALREHTADWAAEQQLDGLEAILPIGKYHYPFTPLGAGLFRVRPGPFRPDDAGGGTFAQFADASVLKRLNTHLVGRDVRVARPGDLLFYHQLEQDMPNHVIIFLGPSHFEDATGPWVLYHTGPLHGAPGEIRRVLLDDLERHPKPRWRPLPGNLNFAGVYRWNILREAGA
;
A
#
# COMPACT_ATOMS: atom_id res chain seq x y z
N MET A 1 42.97 -4.15 40.70
CA MET A 1 42.20 -2.90 40.59
C MET A 1 40.74 -3.24 40.33
N ARG A 2 39.87 -3.01 41.32
CA ARG A 2 38.43 -3.33 41.25
C ARG A 2 37.68 -2.17 40.61
N TRP A 3 37.11 -2.37 39.42
CA TRP A 3 36.16 -1.42 38.83
C TRP A 3 34.74 -1.83 39.22
N ARG A 4 34.11 -1.03 40.08
CA ARG A 4 32.69 -1.12 40.42
C ARG A 4 31.90 -0.44 39.31
N THR A 5 31.16 -1.21 38.51
CA THR A 5 30.15 -0.66 37.60
C THR A 5 28.85 -0.43 38.36
N VAL A 6 28.47 0.85 38.41
CA VAL A 6 27.22 1.35 38.98
C VAL A 6 26.07 0.86 38.10
N ARG A 7 25.16 0.05 38.68
CA ARG A 7 23.88 -0.29 38.07
C ARG A 7 22.92 0.88 38.28
N THR A 8 22.74 1.72 37.26
CA THR A 8 21.65 2.70 37.21
C THR A 8 20.35 1.95 36.90
N ARG A 9 19.48 1.82 37.92
CA ARG A 9 18.10 1.38 37.74
C ARG A 9 17.35 2.48 36.98
N VAL A 10 17.04 2.23 35.71
CA VAL A 10 16.03 3.01 34.98
C VAL A 10 14.68 2.63 35.58
N LEU A 11 14.11 3.54 36.38
CA LEU A 11 12.74 3.48 36.81
C LEU A 11 11.86 3.61 35.56
N GLY A 12 11.24 2.51 35.15
CA GLY A 12 10.22 2.51 34.12
C GLY A 12 9.05 3.36 34.60
N VAL A 13 8.87 4.51 33.95
CA VAL A 13 7.67 5.34 34.10
C VAL A 13 6.56 4.58 33.40
N THR A 14 5.73 3.89 34.17
CA THR A 14 4.42 3.43 33.71
C THR A 14 3.58 4.66 33.42
N ALA A 15 3.44 5.02 32.15
CA ALA A 15 2.50 6.04 31.71
C ALA A 15 1.08 5.49 31.93
N LEU A 16 0.48 5.88 33.06
CA LEU A 16 -0.92 5.65 33.34
C LEU A 16 -1.72 6.55 32.38
N ALA A 17 -2.22 5.97 31.28
CA ALA A 17 -3.10 6.66 30.36
C ALA A 17 -4.47 6.82 31.03
N THR A 18 -4.68 7.96 31.70
CA THR A 18 -5.95 8.31 32.29
C THR A 18 -6.97 8.57 31.17
N ALA A 19 -7.90 7.64 31.00
CA ALA A 19 -9.04 7.80 30.11
C ALA A 19 -9.93 8.93 30.62
N VAL A 20 -10.02 10.03 29.88
CA VAL A 20 -11.00 11.10 30.12
C VAL A 20 -11.93 11.13 28.92
N ALA A 21 -13.02 10.35 29.01
CA ALA A 21 -14.21 10.56 28.21
C ALA A 21 -15.17 11.43 29.04
N ILE A 22 -15.10 12.74 28.88
CA ILE A 22 -16.02 13.68 29.53
C ILE A 22 -16.65 14.56 28.45
N GLY A 23 -17.82 14.16 27.97
CA GLY A 23 -18.77 15.07 27.33
C GLY A 23 -19.73 15.59 28.40
N VAL A 24 -19.54 16.82 28.88
CA VAL A 24 -20.49 17.49 29.77
C VAL A 24 -21.34 18.44 28.93
N ALA A 25 -22.64 18.13 28.84
CA ALA A 25 -23.64 19.06 28.34
C ALA A 25 -24.15 19.91 29.51
N ILE A 26 -23.91 21.23 29.47
CA ILE A 26 -24.54 22.18 30.40
C ILE A 26 -25.92 22.54 29.83
N ALA A 27 -26.98 22.07 30.49
CA ALA A 27 -28.35 22.42 30.15
C ALA A 27 -28.79 23.66 30.93
N SER A 28 -29.08 24.74 30.23
CA SER A 28 -29.78 25.91 30.77
C SER A 28 -31.27 25.62 30.93
N MET A 29 -31.79 25.85 32.13
CA MET A 29 -33.19 25.68 32.50
C MET A 29 -34.10 26.66 31.74
N LEU A 30 -35.14 26.12 31.10
CA LEU A 30 -36.43 26.69 30.64
C LEU A 30 -36.88 26.26 29.22
N GLY A 31 -36.14 25.38 28.55
CA GLY A 31 -36.63 24.50 27.48
C GLY A 31 -36.14 23.09 27.76
N GLY A 32 -36.98 22.05 27.58
CA GLY A 32 -36.58 20.67 27.87
C GLY A 32 -35.24 20.32 27.22
N ALA A 33 -34.29 19.83 28.01
CA ALA A 33 -32.93 19.56 27.53
C ALA A 33 -32.98 18.72 26.23
N PRO A 34 -32.19 19.07 25.20
CA PRO A 34 -32.17 18.30 23.96
C PRO A 34 -31.80 16.85 24.28
N ALA A 35 -32.46 15.90 23.63
CA ALA A 35 -32.09 14.50 23.80
C ALA A 35 -30.68 14.27 23.25
N VAL A 36 -29.87 13.48 23.96
CA VAL A 36 -28.45 13.29 23.65
C VAL A 36 -28.19 11.82 23.31
N LEU A 37 -27.32 11.59 22.33
CA LEU A 37 -26.75 10.28 22.04
C LEU A 37 -25.44 10.09 22.83
N VAL A 38 -25.12 8.86 23.19
CA VAL A 38 -23.81 8.46 23.67
C VAL A 38 -23.13 7.69 22.54
N LEU A 39 -21.87 8.01 22.26
CA LEU A 39 -21.04 7.32 21.28
C LEU A 39 -19.89 6.64 22.02
N GLU A 40 -19.89 5.31 22.00
CA GLU A 40 -18.99 4.47 22.78
C GLU A 40 -18.13 3.63 21.83
N PRO A 41 -16.87 4.06 21.57
CA PRO A 41 -15.92 3.21 20.89
C PRO A 41 -15.46 2.09 21.83
N ALA A 42 -15.35 0.85 21.32
CA ALA A 42 -14.84 -0.29 22.11
C ALA A 42 -13.38 -0.10 22.56
N ALA A 43 -12.61 0.72 21.83
CA ALA A 43 -11.28 1.17 22.19
C ALA A 43 -11.06 2.62 21.73
N THR A 44 -10.28 3.40 22.48
CA THR A 44 -9.94 4.79 22.13
C THR A 44 -8.67 4.92 21.29
N THR A 45 -7.94 3.82 21.12
CA THR A 45 -6.72 3.73 20.30
C THR A 45 -6.80 2.51 19.39
N LEU A 46 -6.25 2.63 18.19
CA LEU A 46 -6.18 1.54 17.20
C LEU A 46 -4.86 1.62 16.43
N THR A 47 -4.31 0.50 16.01
CA THR A 47 -3.05 0.51 15.22
C THR A 47 -3.33 0.95 13.78
N ALA A 48 -2.50 1.82 13.23
CA ALA A 48 -2.57 2.29 11.84
C ALA A 48 -1.92 1.27 10.89
N ASP A 49 -2.48 0.06 10.81
CA ASP A 49 -1.92 -1.07 10.05
C ASP A 49 -2.72 -1.45 8.79
N GLY A 50 -3.85 -0.77 8.54
CA GLY A 50 -4.70 -1.04 7.39
C GLY A 50 -5.71 -2.16 7.61
N PHE A 51 -5.71 -2.83 8.76
CA PHE A 51 -6.56 -4.01 9.04
C PHE A 51 -7.26 -3.97 10.40
N SER A 52 -6.64 -3.37 11.41
CA SER A 52 -7.17 -3.23 12.75
C SER A 52 -8.55 -2.57 12.69
N THR A 53 -9.52 -3.16 13.40
CA THR A 53 -10.91 -2.69 13.47
C THR A 53 -11.33 -2.36 14.89
N VAL A 54 -12.31 -1.46 15.01
CA VAL A 54 -12.96 -1.13 16.27
C VAL A 54 -14.46 -0.96 16.08
N SER A 55 -15.24 -1.55 16.98
CA SER A 55 -16.68 -1.39 17.01
C SER A 55 -17.06 -0.09 17.71
N ILE A 56 -17.97 0.66 17.11
CA ILE A 56 -18.48 1.94 17.61
C ILE A 56 -19.99 1.80 17.80
N ILE A 57 -20.49 2.10 19.00
CA ILE A 57 -21.91 2.01 19.31
C ILE A 57 -22.45 3.40 19.65
N ALA A 58 -23.51 3.81 18.96
CA ALA A 58 -24.29 5.00 19.29
C ALA A 58 -25.62 4.60 19.93
N ARG A 59 -25.97 5.15 21.09
CA ARG A 59 -27.23 4.85 21.80
C ARG A 59 -27.83 6.08 22.46
N PRO A 60 -29.16 6.18 22.63
CA PRO A 60 -29.76 7.25 23.43
C PRO A 60 -29.22 7.24 24.88
N ALA A 61 -28.88 8.41 25.43
CA ALA A 61 -28.44 8.55 26.82
C ALA A 61 -29.56 8.35 27.85
N GLY A 62 -30.84 8.34 27.40
CA GLY A 62 -32.02 8.26 28.26
C GLY A 62 -33.13 7.41 27.66
N ARG A 63 -34.34 7.51 28.23
CA ARG A 63 -35.50 6.67 27.84
C ARG A 63 -36.15 7.07 26.51
N ARG A 64 -35.69 8.14 25.87
CA ARG A 64 -36.25 8.59 24.59
C ARG A 64 -35.83 7.61 23.50
N ARG A 65 -36.82 7.06 22.79
CA ARG A 65 -36.58 6.14 21.67
C ARG A 65 -36.08 6.91 20.44
N LEU A 66 -35.29 6.23 19.63
CA LEU A 66 -34.90 6.75 18.32
C LEU A 66 -36.08 6.76 17.35
N PRO A 67 -36.05 7.62 16.33
CA PRO A 67 -36.93 7.52 15.17
C PRO A 67 -36.80 6.18 14.43
N SER A 68 -37.71 5.90 13.49
CA SER A 68 -37.67 4.69 12.65
C SER A 68 -36.34 4.51 11.91
N ASP A 69 -35.75 5.63 11.51
CA ASP A 69 -34.53 5.69 10.70
C ASP A 69 -33.26 5.51 11.56
N GLY A 70 -33.43 5.39 12.88
CA GLY A 70 -32.34 5.13 13.82
C GLY A 70 -31.36 6.28 13.99
N ALA A 71 -30.13 5.94 14.35
CA ALA A 71 -28.99 6.85 14.36
C ALA A 71 -28.02 6.49 13.23
N THR A 72 -27.20 7.45 12.81
CA THR A 72 -26.10 7.23 11.87
C THR A 72 -24.78 7.55 12.55
N ILE A 73 -23.72 6.86 12.14
CA ILE A 73 -22.34 7.12 12.57
C ILE A 73 -21.54 7.46 11.32
N ALA A 74 -20.78 8.55 11.36
CA ALA A 74 -19.90 8.98 10.28
C ALA A 74 -18.53 9.39 10.80
N ILE A 75 -17.51 9.27 9.97
CA ILE A 75 -16.19 9.89 10.23
C ILE A 75 -16.26 11.33 9.72
N VAL A 76 -16.10 12.30 10.63
CA VAL A 76 -16.16 13.74 10.31
C VAL A 76 -14.77 14.38 10.23
N GLU A 77 -13.76 13.76 10.84
CA GLU A 77 -12.36 14.14 10.69
C GLU A 77 -11.49 12.88 10.54
N GLY A 78 -10.50 12.91 9.64
CA GLY A 78 -9.60 11.78 9.45
C GLY A 78 -10.10 10.73 8.44
N ALA A 79 -10.92 11.11 7.45
CA ALA A 79 -11.44 10.20 6.42
C ALA A 79 -10.36 9.50 5.56
N ARG A 80 -9.11 9.99 5.56
CA ARG A 80 -7.96 9.30 4.92
C ARG A 80 -7.20 8.38 5.88
N ARG A 81 -7.53 8.41 7.18
CA ARG A 81 -6.89 7.59 8.23
C ARG A 81 -7.69 6.35 8.57
N ALA A 82 -9.01 6.36 8.41
CA ALA A 82 -9.89 5.22 8.69
C ALA A 82 -11.12 5.25 7.78
N ARG A 83 -11.79 4.11 7.67
CA ARG A 83 -13.05 3.95 6.95
C ARG A 83 -14.07 3.17 7.77
N ILE A 84 -15.36 3.41 7.52
CA ILE A 84 -16.43 2.58 8.06
C ILE A 84 -16.64 1.40 7.10
N GLU A 85 -16.39 0.18 7.55
CA GLU A 85 -16.57 -1.02 6.71
C GLU A 85 -18.03 -1.49 6.70
N SER A 86 -18.71 -1.35 7.82
CA SER A 86 -20.13 -1.64 7.94
C SER A 86 -20.77 -0.71 8.95
N ALA A 87 -21.99 -0.29 8.69
CA ALA A 87 -22.81 0.44 9.65
C ALA A 87 -24.24 -0.08 9.61
N GLU A 88 -24.82 -0.28 10.78
CA GLU A 88 -26.17 -0.78 10.97
C GLU A 88 -26.91 0.15 11.93
N ALA A 89 -28.06 0.66 11.48
CA ALA A 89 -29.00 1.37 12.32
C ALA A 89 -30.02 0.37 12.90
N THR A 90 -30.28 0.48 14.20
CA THR A 90 -31.30 -0.29 14.90
C THR A 90 -32.26 0.67 15.61
N ARG A 91 -33.37 0.14 16.13
CA ARG A 91 -34.31 0.96 16.92
C ARG A 91 -33.72 1.41 18.27
N ASP A 92 -32.66 0.75 18.72
CA ASP A 92 -32.02 0.98 20.02
C ASP A 92 -30.71 1.79 19.89
N GLY A 93 -30.22 1.99 18.67
CA GLY A 93 -28.93 2.65 18.43
C GLY A 93 -28.43 2.54 17.01
N ALA A 94 -27.14 2.78 16.83
CA ALA A 94 -26.40 2.41 15.64
C ALA A 94 -25.10 1.71 16.04
N ARG A 95 -24.63 0.82 15.17
CA ARG A 95 -23.33 0.18 15.31
C ARG A 95 -22.54 0.38 14.03
N ALA A 96 -21.26 0.73 14.14
CA ALA A 96 -20.36 0.80 13.01
C ALA A 96 -19.07 0.04 13.32
N GLU A 97 -18.55 -0.68 12.33
CA GLU A 97 -17.19 -1.24 12.38
C GLU A 97 -16.28 -0.29 11.60
N VAL A 98 -15.30 0.28 12.30
CA VAL A 98 -14.33 1.22 11.75
C VAL A 98 -13.02 0.48 11.58
N ARG A 99 -12.44 0.51 10.37
CA ARG A 99 -11.11 -0.02 10.09
C ARG A 99 -10.09 1.10 9.96
N ALA A 100 -8.94 0.93 10.59
CA ALA A 100 -7.78 1.77 10.40
C ALA A 100 -7.23 1.64 8.96
N GLY A 101 -6.73 2.75 8.44
CA GLY A 101 -5.77 2.81 7.35
C GLY A 101 -4.34 2.85 7.91
N LEU A 102 -3.43 3.42 7.13
CA LEU A 102 -1.99 3.46 7.45
C LEU A 102 -1.51 4.81 8.03
N LEU A 103 -2.33 5.86 7.91
CA LEU A 103 -1.96 7.18 8.39
C LEU A 103 -2.27 7.31 9.89
N PRO A 104 -1.26 7.60 10.74
CA PRO A 104 -1.49 7.81 12.16
C PRO A 104 -2.19 9.15 12.45
N GLY A 105 -2.67 9.29 13.68
CA GLY A 105 -3.29 10.49 14.21
C GLY A 105 -4.79 10.35 14.49
N PRO A 106 -5.47 11.48 14.78
CA PRO A 106 -6.86 11.43 15.22
C PRO A 106 -7.85 11.13 14.10
N VAL A 107 -8.88 10.41 14.50
CA VAL A 107 -10.14 10.20 13.76
C VAL A 107 -11.28 10.67 14.66
N VAL A 108 -12.13 11.54 14.15
CA VAL A 108 -13.33 12.01 14.87
C VAL A 108 -14.56 11.37 14.24
N LEU A 109 -15.29 10.63 15.06
CA LEU A 109 -16.55 9.98 14.72
C LEU A 109 -17.69 10.82 15.28
N GLU A 110 -18.77 10.94 14.52
CA GLU A 110 -19.97 11.66 14.94
C GLU A 110 -21.22 10.80 14.77
N ALA A 111 -22.05 10.78 15.80
CA ALA A 111 -23.36 10.14 15.75
C ALA A 111 -24.46 11.19 15.61
N ARG A 112 -25.41 10.95 14.70
CA ARG A 112 -26.56 11.82 14.45
C ARG A 112 -27.87 11.03 14.50
N ALA A 113 -28.91 11.64 15.04
CA ALA A 113 -30.28 11.13 14.94
C ALA A 113 -31.27 12.32 14.95
N PRO A 114 -32.39 12.25 14.20
CA PRO A 114 -33.39 13.32 14.20
C PRO A 114 -33.94 13.61 15.61
N GLY A 115 -33.90 14.87 16.03
CA GLY A 115 -34.38 15.29 17.36
C GLY A 115 -33.39 15.04 18.51
N PHE A 116 -32.17 14.60 18.19
CA PHE A 116 -31.06 14.46 19.14
C PHE A 116 -29.92 15.44 18.78
N ALA A 117 -29.21 15.92 19.79
CA ALA A 117 -27.96 16.64 19.58
C ALA A 117 -26.88 15.68 19.05
N PRO A 118 -26.06 16.09 18.07
CA PRO A 118 -24.94 15.27 17.61
C PRO A 118 -23.92 15.07 18.74
N VAL A 119 -23.30 13.90 18.77
CA VAL A 119 -22.25 13.55 19.73
C VAL A 119 -21.01 13.08 18.97
N GLN A 120 -19.84 13.41 19.49
CA GLN A 120 -18.57 13.03 18.88
C GLN A 120 -17.73 12.16 19.81
N ALA A 121 -16.93 11.29 19.21
CA ALA A 121 -15.92 10.49 19.89
C ALA A 121 -14.62 10.54 19.09
N ARG A 122 -13.49 10.52 19.80
CA ARG A 122 -12.15 10.51 19.19
C ARG A 122 -11.53 9.12 19.30
N LEU A 123 -11.01 8.65 18.18
CA LEU A 123 -10.18 7.46 18.06
C LEU A 123 -8.77 7.90 17.64
N GLU A 124 -7.74 7.46 18.35
CA GLU A 124 -6.35 7.78 18.01
C GLU A 124 -5.68 6.62 17.28
N LEU A 125 -5.20 6.83 16.05
CA LEU A 125 -4.47 5.83 15.31
C LEU A 125 -2.96 5.91 15.59
N ILE A 126 -2.40 4.82 16.09
CA ILE A 126 -1.00 4.74 16.51
C ILE A 126 -0.17 4.13 15.37
N PRO A 127 0.97 4.73 14.98
CA PRO A 127 1.79 4.20 13.90
C PRO A 127 2.41 2.83 14.26
N ASP A 128 2.45 1.91 13.29
CA ASP A 128 3.34 0.75 13.31
C ASP A 128 4.42 0.94 12.24
N LEU A 129 5.66 1.17 12.67
CA LEU A 129 6.79 1.45 11.78
C LEU A 129 7.95 0.47 12.01
N ALA A 130 7.65 -0.72 12.53
CA ALA A 130 8.65 -1.77 12.68
C ALA A 130 9.19 -2.20 11.31
N ASP A 131 10.47 -2.55 11.24
CA ASP A 131 11.14 -3.19 10.09
C ASP A 131 11.83 -4.44 10.65
N ARG A 132 11.05 -5.52 10.79
CA ARG A 132 11.53 -6.75 11.45
C ARG A 132 12.52 -7.51 10.58
N ASP A 133 12.42 -7.39 9.26
CA ASP A 133 13.33 -8.02 8.31
C ASP A 133 14.64 -7.24 8.12
N GLY A 134 14.68 -5.98 8.58
CA GLY A 134 15.86 -5.11 8.47
C GLY A 134 16.24 -4.77 7.03
N ASP A 135 15.32 -4.93 6.08
CA ASP A 135 15.53 -4.67 4.65
C ASP A 135 15.22 -3.21 4.27
N GLY A 136 14.79 -2.40 5.24
CA GLY A 136 14.52 -0.99 5.08
C GLY A 136 13.08 -0.67 4.68
N LEU A 137 12.21 -1.67 4.46
CA LEU A 137 10.78 -1.46 4.25
C LEU A 137 10.02 -1.70 5.57
N PRO A 138 9.31 -0.70 6.11
CA PRO A 138 8.41 -0.91 7.23
C PRO A 138 7.41 -2.04 6.97
N ASP A 139 7.24 -2.93 7.94
CA ASP A 139 6.34 -4.08 7.87
C ASP A 139 4.90 -3.65 7.56
N VAL A 140 4.48 -2.49 8.06
CA VAL A 140 3.15 -1.92 7.78
C VAL A 140 2.86 -1.71 6.29
N LEU A 141 3.90 -1.57 5.46
CA LEU A 141 3.78 -1.41 4.02
C LEU A 141 3.76 -2.74 3.26
N ARG A 142 4.11 -3.87 3.89
CA ARG A 142 4.04 -5.18 3.24
C ARG A 142 2.57 -5.57 3.03
N LEU A 143 2.30 -6.33 1.97
CA LEU A 143 0.99 -6.93 1.73
C LEU A 143 0.97 -8.29 2.43
N ASP A 144 0.49 -8.31 3.67
CA ASP A 144 0.50 -9.50 4.53
C ASP A 144 -0.63 -10.48 4.20
N ASP A 145 -1.74 -9.97 3.65
CA ASP A 145 -2.84 -10.79 3.16
C ASP A 145 -2.54 -11.35 1.75
N GLU A 146 -2.93 -12.61 1.52
CA GLU A 146 -2.67 -13.26 0.24
C GLU A 146 -3.50 -12.65 -0.90
N ALA A 147 -4.74 -12.24 -0.63
CA ALA A 147 -5.57 -11.59 -1.65
C ALA A 147 -4.96 -10.25 -2.07
N ASP A 148 -4.41 -9.47 -1.13
CA ASP A 148 -3.70 -8.23 -1.45
C ASP A 148 -2.43 -8.46 -2.28
N ARG A 149 -1.65 -9.52 -1.98
CA ARG A 149 -0.49 -9.90 -2.80
C ARG A 149 -0.90 -10.28 -4.22
N GLN A 150 -1.97 -11.06 -4.37
CA GLN A 150 -2.48 -11.46 -5.67
C GLN A 150 -3.05 -10.28 -6.45
N ALA A 151 -3.80 -9.39 -5.78
CA ALA A 151 -4.29 -8.15 -6.35
C ALA A 151 -3.14 -7.27 -6.86
N PHE A 152 -2.09 -7.07 -6.06
CA PHE A 152 -0.91 -6.32 -6.50
C PHE A 152 -0.24 -6.95 -7.72
N ARG A 153 -0.02 -8.27 -7.73
CA ARG A 153 0.58 -8.96 -8.89
C ARG A 153 -0.29 -8.83 -10.14
N GLY A 154 -1.60 -9.00 -10.00
CA GLY A 154 -2.57 -8.84 -11.07
C GLY A 154 -2.51 -7.43 -11.65
N TRP A 155 -2.71 -6.41 -10.82
CA TRP A 155 -2.68 -5.02 -11.26
C TRP A 155 -1.33 -4.62 -11.84
N PHE A 156 -0.22 -4.99 -11.19
CA PHE A 156 1.12 -4.68 -11.66
C PHE A 156 1.40 -5.25 -13.06
N THR A 157 1.04 -6.52 -13.30
CA THR A 157 1.25 -7.17 -14.60
C THR A 157 0.28 -6.65 -15.66
N TYR A 158 -0.99 -6.48 -15.33
CA TYR A 158 -2.00 -5.90 -16.22
C TYR A 158 -1.60 -4.49 -16.68
N LEU A 159 -1.27 -3.60 -15.73
CA LEU A 159 -0.92 -2.21 -16.04
C LEU A 159 0.37 -2.08 -16.85
N ALA A 160 1.34 -2.98 -16.62
CA ALA A 160 2.54 -3.04 -17.44
C ALA A 160 2.22 -3.53 -18.87
N GLU A 161 1.47 -4.63 -19.01
CA GLU A 161 1.12 -5.20 -20.31
C GLU A 161 0.23 -4.28 -21.15
N ALA A 162 -0.69 -3.55 -20.51
CA ALA A 162 -1.54 -2.55 -21.15
C ALA A 162 -0.73 -1.49 -21.93
N GLN A 163 0.51 -1.19 -21.51
CA GLN A 163 1.35 -0.21 -22.19
C GLN A 163 1.91 -0.72 -23.53
N PHE A 164 1.95 -2.03 -23.75
CA PHE A 164 2.32 -2.64 -25.03
C PHE A 164 1.19 -2.51 -26.06
N PHE A 165 -0.06 -2.73 -25.63
CA PHE A 165 -1.23 -2.59 -26.50
C PHE A 165 -1.66 -1.14 -26.73
N ARG A 166 -1.08 -0.20 -25.97
CA ARG A 166 -1.37 1.22 -26.11
C ARG A 166 -0.62 1.82 -27.30
N PRO A 167 -1.29 2.66 -28.14
CA PRO A 167 -0.60 3.43 -29.16
C PRO A 167 0.49 4.33 -28.56
N ASP A 168 1.65 4.44 -29.22
CA ASP A 168 2.81 5.16 -28.67
C ASP A 168 2.51 6.61 -28.25
N GLY A 169 1.70 7.33 -29.03
CA GLY A 169 1.31 8.71 -28.72
C GLY A 169 0.38 8.88 -27.52
N ARG A 170 -0.11 7.79 -26.92
CA ARG A 170 -0.97 7.78 -25.73
C ARG A 170 -0.28 7.18 -24.50
N ARG A 171 0.96 6.68 -24.64
CA ARG A 171 1.72 6.16 -23.51
C ARG A 171 2.05 7.29 -22.52
N PRO A 172 1.95 7.06 -21.20
CA PRO A 172 2.41 8.01 -20.20
C PRO A 172 3.85 8.46 -20.51
N VAL A 173 4.05 9.78 -20.59
CA VAL A 173 5.34 10.38 -20.98
C VAL A 173 6.48 10.05 -20.03
N GLU A 174 6.17 9.61 -18.81
CA GLU A 174 7.17 9.17 -17.84
C GLU A 174 7.78 7.81 -18.19
N ILE A 175 7.14 7.00 -19.05
CA ILE A 175 7.64 5.68 -19.44
C ILE A 175 8.61 5.85 -20.62
N ASP A 176 9.86 6.14 -20.28
CA ASP A 176 10.96 6.35 -21.23
C ASP A 176 12.07 5.30 -21.12
N ASP A 177 12.10 4.52 -20.03
CA ASP A 177 13.06 3.43 -19.83
C ASP A 177 12.45 2.20 -19.12
N CYS A 178 13.27 1.16 -18.97
CA CYS A 178 12.86 -0.09 -18.33
C CYS A 178 12.43 0.11 -16.86
N ALA A 179 13.14 0.94 -16.09
CA ALA A 179 12.81 1.21 -14.70
C ALA A 179 11.57 2.09 -14.58
N ALA A 180 11.34 3.02 -15.51
CA ALA A 180 10.18 3.88 -15.55
C ALA A 180 8.89 3.09 -15.78
N LEU A 181 8.90 2.11 -16.70
CA LEU A 181 7.79 1.18 -16.88
C LEU A 181 7.47 0.42 -15.58
N VAL A 182 8.51 -0.10 -14.91
CA VAL A 182 8.36 -0.82 -13.64
C VAL A 182 7.80 0.11 -12.53
N ARG A 183 8.31 1.34 -12.43
CA ARG A 183 7.85 2.32 -11.44
C ARG A 183 6.41 2.74 -11.67
N PHE A 184 6.04 2.99 -12.93
CA PHE A 184 4.67 3.28 -13.33
C PHE A 184 3.72 2.17 -12.88
N ALA A 185 4.00 0.93 -13.29
CA ALA A 185 3.15 -0.22 -12.95
C ALA A 185 3.05 -0.43 -11.43
N TYR A 186 4.16 -0.26 -10.68
CA TYR A 186 4.15 -0.38 -9.21
C TYR A 186 3.27 0.66 -8.55
N ARG A 187 3.40 1.94 -8.94
CA ARG A 187 2.62 3.04 -8.37
C ARG A 187 1.14 2.87 -8.67
N GLU A 188 0.79 2.63 -9.92
CA GLU A 188 -0.60 2.53 -10.36
C GLU A 188 -1.27 1.26 -9.81
N ALA A 189 -0.52 0.17 -9.57
CA ALA A 189 -1.06 -1.01 -8.88
C ALA A 189 -1.49 -0.73 -7.43
N LEU A 190 -0.92 0.28 -6.78
CA LEU A 190 -1.25 0.67 -5.40
C LEU A 190 -2.29 1.79 -5.30
N ARG A 191 -2.72 2.39 -6.42
CA ARG A 191 -3.78 3.41 -6.39
C ARG A 191 -5.15 2.77 -6.15
N GLU A 192 -6.10 3.60 -5.77
CA GLU A 192 -7.50 3.21 -5.75
C GLU A 192 -8.02 3.13 -7.20
N HIS A 193 -8.47 1.95 -7.63
CA HIS A 193 -8.90 1.66 -9.00
C HIS A 193 -10.35 2.06 -9.25
N THR A 194 -10.66 3.36 -9.11
CA THR A 194 -12.00 3.92 -9.36
C THR A 194 -12.29 4.06 -10.87
N ALA A 195 -13.55 4.34 -11.22
CA ALA A 195 -13.93 4.64 -12.60
C ALA A 195 -13.18 5.86 -13.16
N ASP A 196 -13.00 6.91 -12.34
CA ASP A 196 -12.25 8.11 -12.74
C ASP A 196 -10.77 7.77 -12.99
N TRP A 197 -10.16 6.96 -12.13
CA TRP A 197 -8.80 6.47 -12.34
C TRP A 197 -8.69 5.65 -13.63
N ALA A 198 -9.64 4.76 -13.91
CA ALA A 198 -9.62 3.95 -15.13
C ALA A 198 -9.72 4.83 -16.39
N ALA A 199 -10.55 5.88 -16.34
CA ALA A 199 -10.66 6.87 -17.41
C ALA A 199 -9.37 7.69 -17.58
N GLU A 200 -8.72 8.13 -16.49
CA GLU A 200 -7.39 8.75 -16.52
C GLU A 200 -6.35 7.82 -17.16
N GLN A 201 -6.41 6.53 -16.81
CA GLN A 201 -5.55 5.51 -17.39
C GLN A 201 -5.96 5.12 -18.81
N GLN A 202 -7.07 5.63 -19.36
CA GLN A 202 -7.56 5.28 -20.70
C GLN A 202 -7.72 3.75 -20.90
N LEU A 203 -8.28 3.09 -19.90
CA LEU A 203 -8.61 1.67 -19.97
C LEU A 203 -10.05 1.52 -20.48
N ASP A 204 -10.28 0.58 -21.41
CA ASP A 204 -11.61 0.30 -21.99
C ASP A 204 -12.54 -0.44 -21.01
N GLY A 205 -12.06 -0.72 -19.80
CA GLY A 205 -12.78 -1.35 -18.70
C GLY A 205 -11.83 -1.62 -17.53
N LEU A 206 -12.41 -1.97 -16.37
CA LEU A 206 -11.65 -2.55 -15.27
C LEU A 206 -11.58 -4.06 -15.48
N GLU A 207 -10.36 -4.60 -15.51
CA GLU A 207 -10.16 -6.03 -15.43
C GLU A 207 -10.78 -6.57 -14.13
N ALA A 208 -11.20 -7.83 -14.11
CA ALA A 208 -11.79 -8.47 -12.92
C ALA A 208 -10.73 -8.82 -11.84
N ILE A 209 -9.80 -7.89 -11.59
CA ILE A 209 -8.78 -7.98 -10.54
C ILE A 209 -9.34 -7.33 -9.28
N LEU A 210 -9.29 -8.05 -8.17
CA LEU A 210 -9.72 -7.52 -6.87
C LEU A 210 -8.84 -6.32 -6.46
N PRO A 211 -9.39 -5.31 -5.75
CA PRO A 211 -8.60 -4.21 -5.25
C PRO A 211 -7.72 -4.65 -4.08
N ILE A 212 -6.62 -3.93 -3.86
CA ILE A 212 -5.81 -4.07 -2.64
C ILE A 212 -6.58 -3.45 -1.47
N GLY A 213 -6.86 -4.22 -0.43
CA GLY A 213 -7.69 -3.81 0.71
C GLY A 213 -6.93 -3.12 1.84
N LYS A 214 -5.62 -3.39 2.01
CA LYS A 214 -4.81 -2.81 3.11
C LYS A 214 -4.70 -1.29 3.02
N TYR A 215 -4.30 -0.75 1.87
CA TYR A 215 -4.12 0.68 1.68
C TYR A 215 -4.10 1.10 0.21
N HIS A 216 -4.25 2.41 -0.02
CA HIS A 216 -4.07 3.03 -1.32
C HIS A 216 -3.00 4.13 -1.28
N TYR A 217 -2.14 4.16 -2.29
CA TYR A 217 -1.19 5.25 -2.51
C TYR A 217 -1.94 6.58 -2.78
N PRO A 218 -1.49 7.72 -2.24
CA PRO A 218 -0.28 7.94 -1.43
C PRO A 218 -0.55 7.97 0.09
N PHE A 219 -1.63 7.35 0.59
CA PHE A 219 -2.05 7.46 1.99
C PHE A 219 -1.30 6.48 2.91
N THR A 220 0.02 6.61 2.94
CA THR A 220 0.94 5.83 3.78
C THR A 220 1.82 6.76 4.63
N PRO A 221 2.52 6.26 5.67
CA PRO A 221 3.47 7.05 6.44
C PRO A 221 4.57 7.70 5.59
N LEU A 222 4.85 7.17 4.39
CA LEU A 222 5.85 7.70 3.47
C LEU A 222 5.29 8.74 2.49
N GLY A 223 3.98 9.02 2.55
CA GLY A 223 3.30 9.88 1.59
C GLY A 223 3.51 9.40 0.15
N ALA A 224 4.09 10.27 -0.67
CA ALA A 224 4.40 9.96 -2.06
C ALA A 224 5.69 9.12 -2.24
N GLY A 225 6.47 8.87 -1.19
CA GLY A 225 7.67 8.04 -1.25
C GLY A 225 7.32 6.57 -1.48
N LEU A 226 7.76 6.00 -2.61
CA LEU A 226 7.48 4.61 -2.99
C LEU A 226 8.70 3.72 -2.85
N PHE A 227 9.85 4.22 -3.31
CA PHE A 227 11.06 3.43 -3.45
C PHE A 227 12.10 3.87 -2.46
N ARG A 228 12.70 2.93 -1.74
CA ARG A 228 13.86 3.17 -0.90
C ARG A 228 15.07 3.47 -1.81
N VAL A 229 15.73 4.59 -1.55
CA VAL A 229 16.90 5.06 -2.34
C VAL A 229 18.19 5.15 -1.52
N ARG A 230 18.12 4.97 -0.19
CA ARG A 230 19.28 4.88 0.70
C ARG A 230 19.30 3.54 1.45
N PRO A 231 20.47 2.90 1.58
CA PRO A 231 20.58 1.60 2.25
C PRO A 231 20.37 1.70 3.77
N GLY A 232 20.25 0.54 4.42
CA GLY A 232 20.13 0.40 5.87
C GLY A 232 18.70 0.10 6.31
N PRO A 233 18.51 -0.24 7.60
CA PRO A 233 17.19 -0.52 8.17
C PRO A 233 16.34 0.75 8.21
N PHE A 234 15.02 0.58 8.29
CA PHE A 234 14.10 1.69 8.43
C PHE A 234 14.27 2.41 9.78
N ARG A 235 14.19 3.73 9.75
CA ARG A 235 14.10 4.58 10.95
C ARG A 235 12.90 5.51 10.81
N PRO A 236 12.19 5.88 11.89
CA PRO A 236 11.03 6.78 11.81
C PRO A 236 11.30 8.09 11.04
N ASP A 237 12.50 8.67 11.16
CA ASP A 237 12.89 9.89 10.45
C ASP A 237 13.00 9.70 8.92
N ASP A 238 13.09 8.46 8.43
CA ASP A 238 13.16 8.14 6.99
C ASP A 238 11.88 8.53 6.25
N ALA A 239 10.73 8.58 6.94
CA ALA A 239 9.43 8.93 6.36
C ALA A 239 9.42 10.34 5.72
N GLY A 240 10.19 11.27 6.27
CA GLY A 240 10.37 12.63 5.74
C GLY A 240 11.80 12.96 5.28
N GLY A 241 12.78 12.10 5.58
CA GLY A 241 14.20 12.38 5.39
C GLY A 241 14.75 12.21 3.96
N GLY A 242 13.90 11.89 2.98
CA GLY A 242 14.31 11.61 1.59
C GLY A 242 14.98 10.25 1.39
N THR A 243 14.83 9.33 2.35
CA THR A 243 15.25 7.92 2.23
C THR A 243 14.36 7.17 1.23
N PHE A 244 13.12 7.65 1.04
CA PHE A 244 12.19 7.20 0.02
C PHE A 244 11.93 8.29 -1.02
N ALA A 245 11.73 7.87 -2.28
CA ALA A 245 11.44 8.75 -3.40
C ALA A 245 10.41 8.11 -4.36
N GLN A 246 9.88 8.91 -5.28
CA GLN A 246 9.06 8.42 -6.39
C GLN A 246 9.90 7.84 -7.54
N PHE A 247 11.21 8.16 -7.56
CA PHE A 247 12.16 7.73 -8.57
C PHE A 247 13.15 6.72 -7.99
N ALA A 248 13.45 5.67 -8.77
CA ALA A 248 14.51 4.70 -8.55
C ALA A 248 14.88 4.08 -9.90
N ASP A 249 16.18 4.04 -10.22
CA ASP A 249 16.67 3.32 -11.39
C ASP A 249 16.67 1.80 -11.16
N ALA A 250 16.92 1.02 -12.22
CA ALA A 250 16.93 -0.44 -12.15
C ALA A 250 17.94 -0.99 -11.12
N SER A 251 19.07 -0.33 -10.89
CA SER A 251 20.04 -0.74 -9.89
C SER A 251 19.52 -0.53 -8.47
N VAL A 252 18.90 0.63 -8.20
CA VAL A 252 18.29 0.95 -6.91
C VAL A 252 17.11 0.03 -6.62
N LEU A 253 16.24 -0.23 -7.60
CA LEU A 253 15.13 -1.18 -7.48
C LEU A 253 15.64 -2.58 -7.10
N LYS A 254 16.64 -3.08 -7.82
CA LYS A 254 17.27 -4.38 -7.55
C LYS A 254 17.87 -4.47 -6.14
N ARG A 255 18.57 -3.43 -5.70
CA ARG A 255 19.34 -3.48 -4.45
C ARG A 255 18.50 -3.24 -3.21
N LEU A 256 17.52 -2.35 -3.27
CA LEU A 256 16.87 -1.78 -2.08
C LEU A 256 15.35 -2.03 -2.00
N ASN A 257 14.71 -2.44 -3.11
CA ASN A 257 13.25 -2.56 -3.17
C ASN A 257 12.78 -3.99 -3.49
N THR A 258 13.73 -4.87 -3.75
CA THR A 258 13.49 -6.27 -4.11
C THR A 258 14.49 -7.19 -3.42
N HIS A 259 14.14 -8.47 -3.32
CA HIS A 259 15.01 -9.53 -2.83
C HIS A 259 15.15 -10.63 -3.89
N LEU A 260 16.28 -11.34 -3.87
CA LEU A 260 16.56 -12.43 -4.80
C LEU A 260 15.68 -13.64 -4.46
N VAL A 261 14.96 -14.16 -5.45
CA VAL A 261 14.21 -15.43 -5.35
C VAL A 261 15.08 -16.60 -5.82
N GLY A 262 15.84 -16.41 -6.89
CA GLY A 262 16.73 -17.43 -7.43
C GLY A 262 17.35 -17.02 -8.78
N ARG A 263 18.22 -17.86 -9.33
CA ARG A 263 18.83 -17.63 -10.66
C ARG A 263 18.20 -18.48 -11.77
N ASP A 264 17.25 -19.33 -11.43
CA ASP A 264 16.49 -20.12 -12.38
C ASP A 264 15.19 -19.39 -12.71
N VAL A 265 14.98 -19.00 -13.97
CA VAL A 265 13.79 -18.22 -14.36
C VAL A 265 12.48 -18.96 -14.11
N ARG A 266 12.51 -20.28 -14.00
CA ARG A 266 11.33 -21.12 -13.73
C ARG A 266 10.75 -20.92 -12.34
N VAL A 267 11.46 -20.26 -11.42
CA VAL A 267 10.92 -19.88 -10.10
C VAL A 267 10.10 -18.59 -10.12
N ALA A 268 10.10 -17.88 -11.25
CA ALA A 268 9.41 -16.60 -11.37
C ALA A 268 7.89 -16.78 -11.27
N ARG A 269 7.25 -15.84 -10.57
CA ARG A 269 5.81 -15.67 -10.51
C ARG A 269 5.42 -14.36 -11.21
N PRO A 270 4.18 -14.21 -11.70
CA PRO A 270 3.68 -12.94 -12.23
C PRO A 270 4.04 -11.75 -11.34
N GLY A 271 4.64 -10.73 -11.95
CA GLY A 271 5.10 -9.50 -11.31
C GLY A 271 6.51 -9.57 -10.68
N ASP A 272 7.18 -10.72 -10.71
CA ASP A 272 8.60 -10.80 -10.39
C ASP A 272 9.45 -10.15 -11.52
N LEU A 273 10.67 -9.75 -11.18
CA LEU A 273 11.56 -8.96 -12.04
C LEU A 273 12.82 -9.76 -12.40
N LEU A 274 13.18 -9.76 -13.68
CA LEU A 274 14.41 -10.35 -14.20
C LEU A 274 15.44 -9.23 -14.36
N PHE A 275 16.45 -9.17 -13.49
CA PHE A 275 17.48 -8.14 -13.55
C PHE A 275 18.69 -8.59 -14.35
N TYR A 276 19.25 -7.67 -15.14
CA TYR A 276 20.48 -7.85 -15.89
C TYR A 276 21.48 -6.74 -15.57
N HIS A 277 22.77 -7.09 -15.65
CA HIS A 277 23.88 -6.15 -15.56
C HIS A 277 24.82 -6.34 -16.77
N GLN A 278 24.99 -5.30 -17.59
CA GLN A 278 25.71 -5.33 -18.86
C GLN A 278 26.64 -4.11 -18.96
N LEU A 279 27.92 -4.31 -18.62
CA LEU A 279 28.92 -3.24 -18.49
C LEU A 279 29.20 -2.47 -19.80
N GLU A 280 28.86 -3.04 -20.95
CA GLU A 280 29.14 -2.48 -22.28
C GLU A 280 27.99 -1.58 -22.82
N GLN A 281 27.00 -1.22 -22.00
CA GLN A 281 25.87 -0.39 -22.41
C GLN A 281 25.85 0.94 -21.66
N ASP A 282 25.33 1.98 -22.30
CA ASP A 282 25.17 3.32 -21.69
C ASP A 282 24.33 3.25 -20.40
N MET A 283 23.34 2.34 -20.37
CA MET A 283 22.57 1.99 -19.18
C MET A 283 22.85 0.53 -18.82
N PRO A 284 23.78 0.25 -17.88
CA PRO A 284 24.23 -1.12 -17.65
C PRO A 284 23.23 -1.98 -16.86
N ASN A 285 22.26 -1.37 -16.18
CA ASN A 285 21.28 -2.11 -15.39
C ASN A 285 19.94 -2.15 -16.15
N HIS A 286 19.46 -3.36 -16.43
CA HIS A 286 18.19 -3.56 -17.10
C HIS A 286 17.26 -4.42 -16.26
N VAL A 287 15.96 -4.21 -16.43
CA VAL A 287 14.91 -4.97 -15.77
C VAL A 287 13.86 -5.39 -16.78
N ILE A 288 13.44 -6.64 -16.68
CA ILE A 288 12.33 -7.22 -17.45
C ILE A 288 11.26 -7.67 -16.45
N ILE A 289 10.00 -7.39 -16.73
CA ILE A 289 8.86 -7.85 -15.96
C ILE A 289 8.48 -9.26 -16.44
N PHE A 290 8.38 -10.21 -15.51
CA PHE A 290 7.76 -11.50 -15.79
C PHE A 290 6.23 -11.36 -15.66
N LEU A 291 5.51 -11.44 -16.77
CA LEU A 291 4.05 -11.32 -16.77
C LEU A 291 3.37 -12.64 -16.39
N GLY A 292 3.89 -13.76 -16.88
CA GLY A 292 3.16 -15.02 -16.88
C GLY A 292 2.12 -15.04 -18.01
N PRO A 293 0.94 -15.65 -17.82
CA PRO A 293 -0.13 -15.60 -18.82
C PRO A 293 -0.50 -14.15 -19.17
N SER A 294 -0.95 -13.92 -20.40
CA SER A 294 -1.40 -12.58 -20.83
C SER A 294 -2.77 -12.25 -20.25
N HIS A 295 -2.99 -10.97 -19.96
CA HIS A 295 -4.31 -10.42 -19.61
C HIS A 295 -5.15 -10.04 -20.83
N PHE A 296 -4.54 -9.95 -22.02
CA PHE A 296 -5.19 -9.40 -23.21
C PHE A 296 -5.38 -10.43 -24.34
N GLU A 297 -4.71 -11.57 -24.25
CA GLU A 297 -4.71 -12.60 -25.29
C GLU A 297 -4.82 -14.00 -24.66
N ASP A 298 -5.58 -14.90 -25.29
CA ASP A 298 -5.74 -16.31 -24.88
C ASP A 298 -4.47 -17.18 -25.12
N ALA A 299 -3.30 -16.55 -25.32
CA ALA A 299 -2.05 -17.23 -25.64
C ALA A 299 -1.43 -17.94 -24.42
N THR A 300 -0.88 -19.14 -24.64
CA THR A 300 -0.49 -20.10 -23.57
C THR A 300 0.85 -19.86 -22.89
N GLY A 301 1.70 -18.96 -23.39
CA GLY A 301 3.06 -18.83 -22.88
C GLY A 301 3.15 -17.96 -21.63
N PRO A 302 4.12 -18.20 -20.72
CA PRO A 302 4.55 -17.11 -19.87
C PRO A 302 5.23 -16.04 -20.74
N TRP A 303 4.71 -14.83 -20.69
CA TRP A 303 5.25 -13.66 -21.36
C TRP A 303 6.20 -12.89 -20.45
N VAL A 304 7.12 -12.18 -21.08
CA VAL A 304 7.98 -11.19 -20.43
C VAL A 304 7.89 -9.87 -21.18
N LEU A 305 8.02 -8.77 -20.44
CA LEU A 305 7.81 -7.41 -20.95
C LEU A 305 8.89 -6.46 -20.45
N TYR A 306 9.39 -5.60 -21.32
CA TYR A 306 10.36 -4.58 -20.94
C TYR A 306 10.34 -3.39 -21.90
N HIS A 307 10.77 -2.23 -21.42
CA HIS A 307 11.11 -1.11 -22.28
C HIS A 307 12.59 -1.20 -22.67
N THR A 308 12.93 -0.96 -23.94
CA THR A 308 14.32 -1.04 -24.41
C THR A 308 15.21 0.09 -23.88
N GLY A 309 14.57 1.16 -23.39
CA GLY A 309 15.21 2.44 -23.11
C GLY A 309 15.65 3.16 -24.38
N PRO A 310 16.16 4.39 -24.26
CA PRO A 310 16.64 5.13 -25.41
C PRO A 310 17.79 4.39 -26.09
N LEU A 311 17.69 4.20 -27.40
CA LEU A 311 18.66 3.47 -28.22
C LEU A 311 18.97 4.26 -29.49
N HIS A 312 20.24 4.57 -29.71
CA HIS A 312 20.71 5.24 -30.93
C HIS A 312 19.94 6.54 -31.29
N GLY A 313 19.58 7.33 -30.28
CA GLY A 313 18.83 8.58 -30.45
C GLY A 313 17.31 8.42 -30.63
N ALA A 314 16.79 7.18 -30.62
CA ALA A 314 15.36 6.90 -30.54
C ALA A 314 14.92 6.76 -29.07
N PRO A 315 13.65 7.07 -28.74
CA PRO A 315 13.14 6.98 -27.37
C PRO A 315 13.08 5.55 -26.82
N GLY A 316 13.19 4.53 -27.68
CA GLY A 316 12.98 3.13 -27.33
C GLY A 316 11.53 2.70 -27.53
N GLU A 317 11.27 1.43 -27.25
CA GLU A 317 9.96 0.80 -27.41
C GLU A 317 9.69 -0.20 -26.26
N ILE A 318 8.42 -0.54 -26.06
CA ILE A 318 8.04 -1.67 -25.20
C ILE A 318 8.05 -2.94 -26.03
N ARG A 319 8.77 -3.95 -25.57
CA ARG A 319 8.80 -5.29 -26.14
C ARG A 319 8.09 -6.27 -25.23
N ARG A 320 7.23 -7.09 -25.82
CA ARG A 320 6.56 -8.24 -25.22
C ARG A 320 7.00 -9.47 -26.00
N VAL A 321 7.60 -10.45 -25.33
CA VAL A 321 8.10 -11.68 -25.97
C VAL A 321 7.78 -12.90 -25.12
N LEU A 322 7.67 -14.07 -25.75
CA LEU A 322 7.56 -15.32 -25.03
C LEU A 322 8.84 -15.58 -24.24
N LEU A 323 8.73 -16.15 -23.04
CA LEU A 323 9.90 -16.52 -22.25
C LEU A 323 10.84 -17.43 -23.03
N ASP A 324 10.31 -18.44 -23.72
CA ASP A 324 11.08 -19.41 -24.53
C ASP A 324 11.93 -18.72 -25.61
N ASP A 325 11.44 -17.60 -26.16
CA ASP A 325 12.18 -16.83 -27.16
C ASP A 325 13.28 -15.98 -26.52
N LEU A 326 13.03 -15.45 -25.31
CA LEU A 326 14.06 -14.78 -24.52
C LEU A 326 15.16 -15.77 -24.08
N GLU A 327 14.83 -17.00 -23.70
CA GLU A 327 15.80 -18.05 -23.38
C GLU A 327 16.67 -18.42 -24.58
N ARG A 328 16.12 -18.35 -25.80
CA ARG A 328 16.82 -18.60 -27.06
C ARG A 328 17.35 -17.33 -27.73
N HIS A 329 17.37 -16.20 -27.01
CA HIS A 329 17.71 -14.91 -27.58
C HIS A 329 19.05 -14.95 -28.36
N PRO A 330 19.15 -14.37 -29.57
CA PRO A 330 20.34 -14.48 -30.41
C PRO A 330 21.63 -13.99 -29.73
N LYS A 331 21.52 -12.94 -28.91
CA LYS A 331 22.62 -12.43 -28.07
C LYS A 331 22.59 -13.13 -26.70
N PRO A 332 23.58 -13.99 -26.34
CA PRO A 332 23.55 -14.79 -25.11
C PRO A 332 23.45 -13.99 -23.82
N ARG A 333 23.95 -12.74 -23.79
CA ARG A 333 23.89 -11.85 -22.63
C ARG A 333 22.46 -11.56 -22.12
N TRP A 334 21.45 -11.74 -22.97
CA TRP A 334 20.04 -11.52 -22.64
C TRP A 334 19.28 -12.78 -22.22
N ARG A 335 19.91 -13.96 -22.24
CA ARG A 335 19.22 -15.20 -21.89
C ARG A 335 19.11 -15.31 -20.36
N PRO A 336 17.93 -15.53 -19.75
CA PRO A 336 17.74 -15.65 -18.31
C PRO A 336 18.16 -17.03 -17.78
N LEU A 337 19.37 -17.46 -18.12
CA LEU A 337 19.91 -18.77 -17.73
C LEU A 337 20.78 -18.64 -16.47
N PRO A 338 20.75 -19.61 -15.54
CA PRO A 338 21.55 -19.56 -14.31
C PRO A 338 23.05 -19.33 -14.53
N GLY A 339 23.60 -19.86 -15.64
CA GLY A 339 25.00 -19.71 -16.02
C GLY A 339 25.37 -18.37 -16.68
N ASN A 340 24.39 -17.54 -17.06
CA ASN A 340 24.66 -16.23 -17.65
C ASN A 340 25.05 -15.22 -16.55
N LEU A 341 26.29 -14.77 -16.56
CA LEU A 341 26.79 -13.79 -15.58
C LEU A 341 26.13 -12.42 -15.70
N ASN A 342 25.58 -12.08 -16.88
CA ASN A 342 24.81 -10.85 -17.05
C ASN A 342 23.42 -10.94 -16.42
N PHE A 343 22.87 -12.14 -16.21
CA PHE A 343 21.58 -12.34 -15.58
C PHE A 343 21.75 -12.40 -14.05
N ALA A 344 21.34 -11.33 -13.37
CA ALA A 344 21.48 -11.23 -11.93
C ALA A 344 20.52 -12.18 -11.19
N GLY A 345 19.41 -12.56 -11.83
CA GLY A 345 18.42 -13.51 -11.29
C GLY A 345 17.00 -12.96 -11.34
N VAL A 346 16.10 -13.75 -10.77
CA VAL A 346 14.70 -13.43 -10.50
C VAL A 346 14.61 -12.75 -9.14
N TYR A 347 14.01 -11.58 -9.10
CA TYR A 347 13.83 -10.77 -7.91
C TYR A 347 12.35 -10.51 -7.67
N ARG A 348 11.97 -10.38 -6.40
CA ARG A 348 10.60 -10.09 -5.98
C ARG A 348 10.56 -8.84 -5.13
N TRP A 349 9.49 -8.08 -5.27
CA TRP A 349 9.25 -6.88 -4.48
C TRP A 349 9.24 -7.17 -2.98
N ASN A 350 9.88 -6.30 -2.20
CA ASN A 350 9.87 -6.41 -0.73
C ASN A 350 8.46 -6.26 -0.16
N ILE A 351 7.57 -5.51 -0.83
CA ILE A 351 6.16 -5.41 -0.47
C ILE A 351 5.42 -6.77 -0.49
N LEU A 352 5.94 -7.75 -1.23
CA LEU A 352 5.37 -9.10 -1.36
C LEU A 352 6.09 -10.14 -0.51
N ARG A 353 7.03 -9.72 0.35
CA ARG A 353 7.79 -10.62 1.21
C ARG A 353 6.91 -11.10 2.36
N GLU A 354 6.91 -12.40 2.59
CA GLU A 354 6.20 -13.03 3.71
C GLU A 354 7.00 -12.84 5.00
N ALA A 355 6.33 -12.55 6.11
CA ALA A 355 6.98 -12.34 7.40
C ALA A 355 7.70 -13.61 7.88
N GLY A 356 8.99 -13.48 8.23
CA GLY A 356 9.79 -14.59 8.77
C GLY A 356 10.52 -15.44 7.72
N ALA A 357 10.65 -14.96 6.48
CA ALA A 357 11.38 -15.62 5.38
C ALA A 357 12.85 -15.21 5.26
#